data_AF-A0A7J5ESJ3-F1
#
_entry.id   AF-A0A7J5ESJ3-F1
#
_cell.length_a   1.000
_cell.length_b   1.000
_cell.length_c   1.000
_cell.angle_alpha   90.00
_cell.angle_beta   90.00
_cell.angle_gamma   90.00
#
_symmetry.space_group_name_H-M   'P 1'
#
loop_
_entity.id
_entity.type
_entity.pdbx_description
1 polymer ?
#
loop_
_entity_poly.entity_id
_entity_poly.type
_entity_poly.pdbx_seq_one_letter_code
_entity_poly.pdbx_strand_id
1 'polypeptide(L)'
;MKFYKAYVTIRLRSSILDVQGKTIEHALQALRMPSLSNVRLGKHIELDVHAPDAETARTQVQDACNKLLANPVMEDYEITLTETTHQVPA
;
A
#
# COMPACT_ATOMS: atom_id res chain seq x y z
N MET A 1 1.62 -18.89 18.54
CA MET A 1 1.27 -17.99 17.43
C MET A 1 1.37 -16.56 17.92
N LYS A 2 1.69 -15.63 17.03
CA LYS A 2 1.94 -14.21 17.27
C LYS A 2 1.02 -13.40 16.38
N PHE A 3 0.75 -12.16 16.79
CA PHE A 3 -0.03 -11.22 16.00
C PHE A 3 0.92 -10.22 15.33
N TYR A 4 0.60 -9.87 14.10
CA TYR A 4 1.32 -8.87 13.34
C TYR A 4 0.36 -7.88 12.73
N LYS A 5 0.72 -6.60 12.74
CA LYS A 5 0.08 -5.58 11.92
C LYS A 5 0.88 -5.46 10.62
N ALA A 6 0.20 -5.62 9.49
CA ALA A 6 0.77 -5.42 8.18
C ALA A 6 0.23 -4.14 7.54
N TYR A 7 1.14 -3.34 7.02
CA TYR A 7 0.86 -2.16 6.21
C TYR A 7 1.37 -2.43 4.80
N VAL A 8 0.47 -2.37 3.82
CA VAL A 8 0.79 -2.57 2.41
C VAL A 8 0.52 -1.28 1.66
N THR A 9 1.57 -0.72 1.07
CA THR A 9 1.42 0.44 0.18
C THR A 9 1.53 -0.02 -1.25
N ILE A 10 0.51 0.24 -2.06
CA ILE A 10 0.41 -0.18 -3.46
C ILE A 10 0.40 1.07 -4.35
N ARG A 11 1.24 1.09 -5.38
CA ARG A 11 1.39 2.24 -6.29
C ARG A 11 1.47 1.76 -7.73
N LEU A 12 0.89 2.52 -8.66
CA LEU A 12 1.12 2.31 -10.09
C LEU A 12 2.63 2.44 -10.38
N ARG A 13 3.15 1.52 -11.17
CA ARG A 13 4.53 1.56 -11.70
C ARG A 13 4.82 2.91 -12.33
N SER A 14 6.07 3.36 -12.22
CA SER A 14 6.49 4.68 -12.72
C SER A 14 6.25 4.87 -14.22
N SER A 15 6.28 3.78 -14.99
CA SER A 15 5.96 3.77 -16.43
C SER A 15 4.47 3.89 -16.76
N ILE A 16 3.59 3.70 -15.77
CA ILE A 16 2.14 3.81 -15.94
C ILE A 16 1.68 5.21 -15.55
N LEU A 17 0.89 5.82 -16.45
CA LEU A 17 0.27 7.12 -16.23
C LEU A 17 -0.85 7.00 -15.18
N ASP A 18 -0.71 7.77 -14.11
CA ASP A 18 -1.75 7.91 -13.09
C ASP A 18 -2.68 9.07 -13.44
N VAL A 19 -3.82 8.75 -14.04
CA VAL A 19 -4.86 9.73 -14.41
C VAL A 19 -5.48 10.40 -13.18
N GLN A 20 -5.57 9.68 -12.06
CA GLN A 20 -6.15 10.22 -10.82
C GLN A 20 -5.19 11.21 -10.18
N GLY A 21 -3.92 10.84 -10.05
CA GLY A 21 -2.85 11.74 -9.58
C GLY A 21 -2.76 13.02 -10.41
N LYS A 22 -2.86 12.92 -11.74
CA LYS A 22 -2.87 14.10 -12.64
C LYS A 22 -4.08 15.01 -12.42
N THR A 23 -5.24 14.43 -12.15
CA THR A 23 -6.45 15.21 -11.84
C THR A 23 -6.26 16.02 -10.54
N ILE A 24 -5.67 15.41 -9.53
CA ILE A 24 -5.37 16.07 -8.25
C ILE A 24 -4.31 17.16 -8.45
N GLU A 25 -3.25 16.89 -9.20
CA GLU A 25 -2.22 17.89 -9.54
C GLU A 25 -2.81 19.13 -10.20
N HIS A 26 -3.70 18.97 -11.19
CA HIS A 26 -4.39 20.09 -11.83
C HIS A 26 -5.25 20.88 -10.84
N ALA A 27 -5.93 20.21 -9.91
CA ALA A 27 -6.71 20.88 -8.87
C ALA A 27 -5.81 21.71 -7.93
N LEU A 28 -4.65 21.18 -7.54
CA LEU A 28 -3.67 21.92 -6.72
C LEU A 28 -3.12 23.15 -7.46
N GLN A 29 -2.87 23.04 -8.76
CA GLN A 29 -2.47 24.18 -9.59
C GLN A 29 -3.54 25.28 -9.63
N ALA A 30 -4.82 24.89 -9.80
CA ALA A 30 -5.94 25.82 -9.77
C ALA A 30 -6.07 26.54 -8.41
N LEU A 31 -5.72 25.86 -7.32
CA LEU A 31 -5.63 26.43 -5.97
C LEU A 31 -4.36 27.26 -5.72
N ARG A 32 -3.59 27.58 -6.77
CA ARG A 32 -2.35 28.37 -6.72
C ARG A 32 -1.27 27.75 -5.83
N MET A 33 -1.14 26.42 -5.86
CA MET A 33 -0.09 25.66 -5.17
C MET A 33 0.93 25.06 -6.17
N PRO A 34 1.64 25.88 -6.98
CA PRO A 34 2.47 25.40 -8.08
C PRO A 34 3.72 24.62 -7.65
N SER A 35 4.13 24.71 -6.38
CA SER A 35 5.27 23.95 -5.85
C SER A 35 4.99 22.46 -5.66
N LEU A 36 3.71 22.05 -5.71
CA LEU A 36 3.31 20.65 -5.60
C LEU A 36 3.14 20.06 -7.00
N SER A 37 3.99 19.10 -7.35
CA SER A 37 4.00 18.46 -8.67
C SER A 37 4.37 16.99 -8.56
N ASN A 38 4.18 16.25 -9.65
CA ASN A 38 4.29 14.81 -9.75
C ASN A 38 3.43 14.06 -8.73
N VAL A 39 2.17 14.48 -8.60
CA VAL A 39 1.22 13.83 -7.69
C VAL A 39 0.89 12.43 -8.21
N ARG A 40 1.07 11.43 -7.34
CA ARG A 40 0.68 10.04 -7.58
C ARG A 40 -0.21 9.55 -6.45
N LEU A 41 -1.29 8.88 -6.80
CA LEU A 41 -2.20 8.22 -5.90
C LEU A 41 -1.90 6.73 -5.84
N GLY A 42 -2.09 6.14 -4.66
CA GLY A 42 -1.91 4.72 -4.40
C GLY A 42 -2.83 4.26 -3.29
N LYS A 43 -2.84 2.95 -3.05
CA LYS A 43 -3.63 2.34 -1.98
C LYS A 43 -2.73 2.16 -0.76
N HIS A 44 -3.29 2.38 0.42
CA HIS A 44 -2.70 1.96 1.69
C HIS A 44 -3.67 0.98 2.33
N ILE A 45 -3.19 -0.24 2.62
CA ILE A 45 -4.00 -1.33 3.15
C ILE A 45 -3.40 -1.77 4.47
N GLU A 46 -4.25 -1.82 5.49
CA GLU A 46 -3.91 -2.31 6.81
C GLU A 46 -4.63 -3.63 7.06
N LEU A 47 -3.92 -4.63 7.58
CA LEU A 47 -4.52 -5.90 7.94
C LEU A 47 -3.76 -6.57 9.08
N ASP A 48 -4.47 -7.36 9.86
CA ASP A 48 -3.89 -8.14 10.96
C ASP A 48 -3.57 -9.56 10.49
N VAL A 49 -2.42 -10.08 10.89
CA VAL A 49 -1.93 -11.40 10.52
C VAL A 49 -1.64 -12.22 11.76
N HIS A 50 -2.21 -13.41 11.85
CA HIS A 50 -1.93 -14.37 12.92
C HIS A 50 -1.05 -15.50 12.38
N ALA A 51 0.21 -15.54 12.82
CA ALA A 51 1.23 -16.43 12.27
C ALA A 51 2.19 -16.92 13.35
N PRO A 52 2.91 -18.04 13.14
CA PRO A 52 3.92 -18.53 14.09
C PRO A 52 5.11 -17.57 14.25
N ASP A 53 5.50 -16.89 13.17
CA ASP A 53 6.66 -16.00 13.08
C ASP A 53 6.47 -14.93 11.98
N ALA A 54 7.42 -14.00 11.91
CA ALA A 54 7.37 -12.86 11.00
C ALA A 54 7.56 -13.25 9.53
N GLU A 55 8.32 -14.31 9.24
CA GLU A 55 8.56 -14.79 7.88
C GLU A 55 7.29 -15.40 7.29
N THR A 56 6.61 -16.22 8.07
CA THR A 56 5.32 -16.81 7.72
C THR A 56 4.26 -15.72 7.53
N ALA A 57 4.20 -14.74 8.45
CA ALA A 57 3.30 -13.61 8.31
C ALA A 57 3.57 -12.82 7.01
N ARG A 58 4.82 -12.48 6.73
CA ARG A 58 5.20 -11.77 5.51
C ARG A 58 4.83 -12.54 4.26
N THR A 59 5.06 -13.84 4.24
CA THR A 59 4.70 -14.72 3.12
C THR A 59 3.20 -14.71 2.85
N GLN A 60 2.37 -14.78 3.89
CA GLN A 60 0.91 -14.69 3.74
C GLN A 60 0.46 -13.34 3.15
N VAL A 61 1.05 -12.22 3.61
CA VAL A 61 0.73 -10.89 3.06
C VAL A 61 1.19 -10.77 1.61
N GLN A 62 2.38 -11.27 1.28
CA GLN A 62 2.89 -11.30 -0.10
C GLN A 62 1.95 -12.09 -1.02
N ASP A 63 1.48 -13.24 -0.56
CA ASP A 63 0.52 -14.07 -1.26
C ASP A 63 -0.80 -13.34 -1.50
N ALA A 64 -1.33 -12.65 -0.50
CA ALA A 64 -2.53 -11.84 -0.65
C ALA A 64 -2.33 -10.71 -1.67
N CYS A 65 -1.17 -10.06 -1.66
CA CYS A 65 -0.82 -9.02 -2.63
C CYS A 65 -0.78 -9.57 -4.06
N ASN A 66 -0.12 -10.71 -4.27
CA ASN A 66 0.01 -11.35 -5.58
C ASN A 66 -1.32 -11.88 -6.13
N LYS A 67 -2.21 -12.36 -5.25
CA LYS A 67 -3.48 -13.00 -5.64
C LYS A 67 -4.61 -11.99 -5.82
N LEU A 68 -4.61 -10.88 -5.09
CA LEU A 68 -5.77 -9.99 -5.03
C LEU A 68 -5.44 -8.50 -4.88
N LEU A 69 -4.59 -8.14 -3.90
CA LEU A 69 -4.53 -6.72 -3.48
C LEU A 69 -3.83 -5.83 -4.51
N ALA A 70 -2.83 -6.36 -5.21
CA ALA A 70 -2.06 -5.65 -6.24
C ALA A 70 -2.25 -6.29 -7.61
N ASN A 71 -2.32 -5.45 -8.65
CA ASN A 71 -2.22 -5.90 -10.03
C ASN A 71 -0.74 -6.06 -10.41
N PRO A 72 -0.23 -7.29 -10.64
CA PRO A 72 1.20 -7.53 -10.86
C PRO A 72 1.75 -6.93 -12.16
N VAL A 73 0.88 -6.56 -13.11
CA VAL A 73 1.28 -5.95 -14.38
C VAL A 73 1.49 -4.44 -14.22
N MET A 74 0.63 -3.79 -13.42
CA MET A 74 0.52 -2.33 -13.39
C MET A 74 1.02 -1.70 -12.09
N GLU A 75 1.02 -2.45 -10.99
CA GLU A 75 1.25 -1.95 -9.65
C GLU A 75 2.47 -2.63 -9.00
N ASP A 76 3.21 -1.86 -8.21
CA ASP A 76 4.21 -2.34 -7.26
C ASP A 76 3.66 -2.17 -5.84
N TYR A 77 4.18 -2.95 -4.90
CA TYR A 77 3.80 -2.84 -3.50
C TYR A 77 4.98 -3.00 -2.54
N GLU A 78 4.83 -2.38 -1.38
CA GLU A 78 5.76 -2.46 -0.25
C GLU A 78 5.02 -2.95 0.99
N ILE A 79 5.60 -3.93 1.69
CA ILE A 79 5.05 -4.51 2.91
C ILE A 79 5.92 -4.13 4.10
N THR A 80 5.32 -3.42 5.06
CA THR A 80 5.85 -3.22 6.41
C THR A 80 5.08 -4.10 7.38
N LEU A 81 5.80 -4.80 8.26
CA LEU A 81 5.21 -5.73 9.23
C LEU A 81 5.74 -5.40 10.62
N THR A 82 4.86 -5.40 11.63
CA THR A 82 5.24 -5.17 13.02
C THR A 82 4.55 -6.18 13.92
N GLU A 83 5.31 -6.84 14.79
CA GLU A 83 4.73 -7.73 15.82
C GLU A 83 3.94 -6.90 16.83
N THR A 84 2.73 -7.36 17.16
CA THR A 84 1.87 -6.71 18.15
C THR A 84 1.56 -7.69 19.30
N THR A 85 1.53 -7.16 20.52
CA THR A 85 1.19 -7.90 21.73
C THR A 85 -0.32 -8.13 21.90
N HIS A 86 -1.15 -7.46 21.10
CA HIS A 86 -2.62 -7.58 21.13
C HIS A 86 -3.19 -7.66 19.72
N GLN A 87 -4.28 -8.42 19.55
CA GLN A 87 -5.14 -8.29 18.37
C GLN A 87 -5.68 -6.86 18.38
N VAL A 88 -5.35 -6.07 17.35
CA VAL A 88 -5.85 -4.69 17.22
C VAL A 88 -7.37 -4.80 17.10
N PRO A 89 -8.17 -4.18 18.00
CA PRO A 89 -9.62 -4.24 17.87
C PRO A 89 -10.03 -3.56 16.56
N ALA A 90 -10.90 -4.24 15.81
CA ALA A 90 -11.46 -3.80 14.54
C ALA A 90 -12.35 -2.56 14.67
#